data_AF-A0A179A0H9-F1
#
_entry.id   AF-A0A179A0H9-F1
#
_cell.length_a   1.000
_cell.length_b   1.000
_cell.length_c   1.000
_cell.angle_alpha   90.00
_cell.angle_beta   90.00
_cell.angle_gamma   90.00
#
_symmetry.space_group_name_H-M   'P 1'
#
loop_
_entity.id
_entity.type
_entity.pdbx_description
1 polymer ?
#
loop_
_entity_poly.entity_id
_entity_poly.type
_entity_poly.pdbx_seq_one_letter_code
_entity_poly.pdbx_strand_id
1 'polypeptide(L)'
;MAQTGQNLFYICRSCRRHISSSSWAQSARSFSTTRSRSKAIPAFSPTSNPEFDDLLLTWRQKVFMPAALENHHRDLIYKASRHPTLTNEPGVTVTMDDDEEIKLEPMHFYDKPNVHKSILKLVKLLEGNHNDTDWYNLPPFLHGLVMAKINLPSNFYEKITRKACEVGKERIILRCAEKPAETGVKLSRQGVARELMLGFHNRAVSAKFQGGELEAASRRAEYVARMLEDEVHGGGKLTKGEVDARKDPVVLAVLLELAAAKAVYAHGSQDQEGKVANYATKLLHLDSKSLHSQLEQQTEAEQNYALVALLPIKNSMEWALKIESVKNAEIGKQLQAELSSLSMAVKSTVQSIREKVGDKPRRSLIMYDQLGE
;
A
#
# COMPACT_ATOMS: atom_id res chain seq x y z
N MET A 1 -48.00 37.88 37.32
CA MET A 1 -48.63 36.64 37.82
C MET A 1 -47.60 35.53 37.70
N ALA A 2 -47.18 34.98 38.84
CA ALA A 2 -46.21 33.90 38.95
C ALA A 2 -46.93 32.55 39.02
N GLN A 3 -46.40 31.54 38.32
CA GLN A 3 -46.51 30.11 38.64
C GLN A 3 -45.18 29.47 38.21
N THR A 4 -44.18 29.28 39.08
CA THR A 4 -43.96 28.17 40.05
C THR A 4 -44.16 26.77 39.49
N GLY A 5 -43.07 25.99 39.39
CA GLY A 5 -43.13 24.53 39.46
C GLY A 5 -42.32 23.73 38.43
N GLN A 6 -40.99 23.88 38.40
CA GLN A 6 -40.13 22.77 37.95
C GLN A 6 -39.27 22.33 39.13
N ASN A 7 -39.63 21.16 39.69
CA ASN A 7 -38.87 20.50 40.73
C ASN A 7 -37.52 20.04 40.16
N LEU A 8 -36.44 20.73 40.52
CA LEU A 8 -35.09 20.21 40.39
C LEU A 8 -34.94 19.04 41.37
N PHE A 9 -35.09 17.82 40.88
CA PHE A 9 -34.81 16.62 41.66
C PHE A 9 -33.30 16.49 41.89
N TYR A 10 -32.84 16.93 43.05
CA TYR A 10 -31.48 16.66 43.53
C TYR A 10 -31.39 15.20 43.97
N ILE A 11 -30.98 14.33 43.04
CA ILE A 11 -30.73 12.92 43.34
C ILE A 11 -29.32 12.79 43.94
N CYS A 12 -29.25 12.37 45.20
CA CYS A 12 -28.00 12.08 45.89
C CYS A 12 -27.20 10.97 45.17
N ARG A 13 -25.86 11.15 45.09
CA ARG A 13 -24.92 10.18 44.47
C ARG A 13 -25.03 8.75 45.02
N SER A 14 -25.53 8.58 46.25
CA SER A 14 -25.76 7.28 46.90
C SER A 14 -26.99 6.53 46.34
N CYS A 15 -28.07 7.25 46.03
CA CYS A 15 -29.32 6.65 45.52
C CYS A 15 -29.21 6.19 44.06
N ARG A 16 -28.28 6.77 43.27
CA ARG A 16 -28.03 6.36 41.88
C ARG A 16 -27.42 4.95 41.75
N ARG A 17 -26.82 4.43 42.83
CA ARG A 17 -26.17 3.10 42.83
C ARG A 17 -27.10 1.96 43.23
N HIS A 18 -28.34 2.24 43.68
CA HIS A 18 -29.29 1.22 44.15
C HIS A 18 -30.50 0.98 43.22
N ILE A 19 -30.52 1.56 42.01
CA ILE A 19 -31.55 1.26 40.99
C ILE A 19 -31.26 -0.07 40.26
N SER A 20 -30.15 -0.75 40.57
CA SER A 20 -29.81 -2.05 40.00
C SER A 20 -30.22 -3.23 40.90
N SER A 21 -31.50 -3.35 41.26
CA SER A 21 -32.09 -4.67 41.59
C SER A 21 -33.59 -4.58 41.91
N SER A 22 -34.45 -4.73 40.91
CA SER A 22 -35.60 -5.66 40.94
C SER A 22 -36.53 -5.50 39.72
N SER A 23 -36.52 -6.54 38.89
CA SER A 23 -37.69 -7.14 38.22
C SER A 23 -38.68 -6.25 37.46
N TRP A 24 -38.27 -5.76 36.28
CA TRP A 24 -39.15 -5.75 35.10
C TRP A 24 -38.40 -6.45 33.96
N ALA A 25 -38.64 -7.76 33.84
CA ALA A 25 -38.09 -8.60 32.80
C ALA A 25 -38.79 -8.33 31.47
N GLN A 26 -38.38 -7.27 30.76
CA GLN A 26 -38.31 -7.33 29.31
C GLN A 26 -36.84 -7.48 28.97
N SER A 27 -36.48 -8.67 28.50
CA SER A 27 -35.18 -8.95 27.92
C SER A 27 -35.01 -8.07 26.68
N ALA A 28 -34.55 -6.83 26.91
CA ALA A 28 -34.00 -6.00 25.86
C ALA A 28 -32.71 -6.70 25.44
N ARG A 29 -32.81 -7.50 24.38
CA ARG A 29 -31.67 -8.09 23.70
C ARG A 29 -30.70 -6.95 23.41
N SER A 30 -29.51 -7.00 24.01
CA SER A 30 -28.43 -6.09 23.66
C SER A 30 -28.26 -6.12 22.15
N PHE A 31 -28.60 -5.01 21.48
CA PHE A 31 -28.32 -4.85 20.05
C PHE A 31 -26.82 -5.03 19.88
N SER A 32 -26.44 -6.10 19.19
CA SER A 32 -25.07 -6.33 18.79
C SER A 32 -24.67 -5.18 17.88
N THR A 33 -23.78 -4.30 18.34
CA THR A 33 -23.24 -3.19 17.55
C THR A 33 -22.13 -3.62 16.59
N THR A 34 -21.95 -4.94 16.37
CA THR A 34 -21.05 -5.40 15.31
C THR A 34 -21.71 -5.10 13.97
N ARG A 35 -21.06 -4.23 13.18
CA ARG A 35 -21.43 -4.02 11.77
C ARG A 35 -21.56 -5.39 11.11
N SER A 36 -22.72 -5.64 10.48
CA SER A 36 -22.88 -6.79 9.59
C SER A 36 -21.76 -6.73 8.55
N ARG A 37 -21.01 -7.83 8.39
CA ARG A 37 -20.03 -7.94 7.31
C ARG A 37 -20.81 -8.03 6.01
N SER A 38 -20.45 -7.25 5.00
CA SER A 38 -21.08 -7.39 3.69
C SER A 38 -20.84 -8.81 3.18
N LYS A 39 -21.91 -9.48 2.75
CA LYS A 39 -21.90 -10.84 2.20
C LYS A 39 -21.57 -10.88 0.71
N ALA A 40 -21.22 -9.75 0.10
CA ALA A 40 -20.88 -9.69 -1.31
C ALA A 40 -19.59 -10.45 -1.62
N ILE A 41 -19.64 -11.34 -2.61
CA ILE A 41 -18.47 -12.08 -3.08
C ILE A 41 -17.75 -11.22 -4.11
N PRO A 42 -16.41 -11.15 -4.09
CA PRO A 42 -15.67 -10.45 -5.14
C PRO A 42 -16.09 -10.92 -6.54
N ALA A 43 -16.53 -9.95 -7.35
CA ALA A 43 -16.77 -10.12 -8.78
C ALA A 43 -15.51 -9.71 -9.56
N PHE A 44 -15.27 -10.39 -10.67
CA PHE A 44 -14.11 -10.16 -11.55
C PHE A 44 -14.59 -9.85 -12.95
N SER A 45 -13.97 -8.85 -13.57
CA SER A 45 -14.16 -8.57 -14.99
C SER A 45 -13.36 -9.57 -15.83
N PRO A 46 -13.86 -10.01 -17.00
CA PRO A 46 -13.11 -10.85 -17.91
C PRO A 46 -11.75 -10.22 -18.23
N THR A 47 -10.70 -11.02 -18.21
CA THR A 47 -9.33 -10.57 -18.43
C THR A 47 -8.86 -10.85 -19.85
N SER A 48 -7.71 -10.29 -20.21
CA SER A 48 -7.09 -10.54 -21.52
C SER A 48 -6.54 -11.96 -21.68
N ASN A 49 -6.43 -12.73 -20.60
CA ASN A 49 -5.77 -14.03 -20.57
C ASN A 49 -6.65 -15.08 -19.88
N PRO A 50 -7.03 -16.17 -20.58
CA PRO A 50 -7.89 -17.21 -20.00
C PRO A 50 -7.26 -17.89 -18.78
N GLU A 51 -5.92 -17.94 -18.68
CA GLU A 51 -5.23 -18.46 -17.50
C GLU A 51 -5.46 -17.58 -16.26
N PHE A 52 -5.61 -16.27 -16.46
CA PHE A 52 -5.90 -15.34 -15.39
C PHE A 52 -7.36 -15.44 -14.95
N ASP A 53 -8.30 -15.54 -15.90
CA ASP A 53 -9.71 -15.80 -15.61
C ASP A 53 -9.89 -17.09 -14.81
N ASP A 54 -9.25 -18.18 -15.22
CA ASP A 54 -9.29 -19.47 -14.50
C ASP A 54 -8.79 -19.32 -13.06
N LEU A 55 -7.70 -18.58 -12.84
CA LEU A 55 -7.19 -18.30 -11.51
C LEU A 55 -8.21 -17.52 -10.67
N LEU A 56 -8.78 -16.43 -11.21
CA LEU A 56 -9.73 -15.59 -10.50
C LEU A 56 -11.00 -16.36 -10.16
N LEU A 57 -11.55 -17.12 -11.10
CA LEU A 57 -12.75 -17.93 -10.92
C LEU A 57 -12.53 -19.08 -9.93
N THR A 58 -11.38 -19.77 -10.01
CA THR A 58 -11.03 -20.82 -9.05
C THR A 58 -10.98 -20.27 -7.63
N TRP A 59 -10.38 -19.10 -7.43
CA TRP A 59 -10.32 -18.44 -6.13
C TRP A 59 -11.69 -17.96 -5.66
N ARG A 60 -12.49 -17.38 -6.56
CA ARG A 60 -13.86 -16.98 -6.29
C ARG A 60 -14.69 -18.13 -5.75
N GLN A 61 -14.69 -19.26 -6.47
CA GLN A 61 -15.52 -20.42 -6.14
C GLN A 61 -15.01 -21.18 -4.91
N LYS A 62 -13.71 -21.45 -4.82
CA LYS A 62 -13.16 -22.36 -3.80
C LYS A 62 -12.72 -21.68 -2.51
N VAL A 63 -12.49 -20.37 -2.54
CA VAL A 63 -11.95 -19.62 -1.39
C VAL A 63 -12.89 -18.50 -0.97
N PHE A 64 -13.26 -17.60 -1.87
CA PHE A 64 -13.99 -16.39 -1.51
C PHE A 64 -15.48 -16.68 -1.22
N MET A 65 -16.15 -17.46 -2.05
CA MET A 65 -17.54 -17.85 -1.82
C MET A 65 -17.72 -18.55 -0.46
N PRO A 66 -16.95 -19.60 -0.11
CA PRO A 66 -17.07 -20.22 1.21
C PRO A 66 -16.69 -19.29 2.37
N ALA A 67 -15.89 -18.25 2.13
CA ALA A 67 -15.53 -17.28 3.16
C ALA A 67 -16.62 -16.22 3.40
N ALA A 68 -17.41 -15.89 2.38
CA ALA A 68 -18.55 -14.98 2.47
C ALA A 68 -19.75 -15.62 3.20
N LEU A 69 -19.87 -16.95 3.13
CA LEU A 69 -20.96 -17.70 3.73
C LEU A 69 -20.94 -17.73 5.26
N GLU A 70 -22.13 -17.76 5.84
CA GLU A 70 -22.32 -18.04 7.26
C GLU A 70 -21.88 -19.46 7.64
N ASN A 71 -21.51 -19.66 8.90
CA ASN A 71 -20.96 -20.94 9.37
C ASN A 71 -21.88 -22.14 9.11
N HIS A 72 -23.20 -21.95 9.18
CA HIS A 72 -24.16 -23.02 8.93
C HIS A 72 -24.21 -23.43 7.45
N HIS A 73 -24.10 -22.49 6.51
CA HIS A 73 -23.99 -22.76 5.07
C HIS A 73 -22.62 -23.37 4.72
N ARG A 74 -21.54 -22.90 5.34
CA ARG A 74 -20.20 -23.50 5.19
C ARG A 74 -20.17 -24.96 5.63
N ASP A 75 -20.89 -25.28 6.70
CA ASP A 75 -21.01 -26.65 7.19
C ASP A 75 -21.75 -27.55 6.19
N LEU A 76 -22.74 -27.05 5.44
CA LEU A 76 -23.42 -27.84 4.40
C LEU A 76 -22.45 -28.23 3.28
N ILE A 77 -21.58 -27.29 2.87
CA ILE A 77 -20.62 -27.48 1.78
C ILE A 77 -19.52 -28.47 2.17
N TYR A 78 -18.95 -28.34 3.38
CA TYR A 78 -17.75 -29.10 3.75
C TYR A 78 -18.03 -30.41 4.50
N LYS A 79 -19.19 -30.59 5.15
CA LYS A 79 -19.48 -31.82 5.90
C LYS A 79 -20.11 -32.86 4.98
N ALA A 80 -19.40 -33.96 4.74
CA ALA A 80 -19.87 -35.07 3.90
C ALA A 80 -21.25 -35.61 4.31
N SER A 81 -21.56 -35.63 5.62
CA SER A 81 -22.88 -36.05 6.12
C SER A 81 -24.04 -35.14 5.70
N ARG A 82 -23.75 -33.91 5.27
CA ARG A 82 -24.74 -32.91 4.83
C ARG A 82 -24.81 -32.76 3.32
N HIS A 83 -23.90 -33.41 2.57
CA HIS A 83 -23.92 -33.38 1.11
C HIS A 83 -25.23 -33.87 0.50
N PRO A 84 -25.94 -34.89 1.04
CA PRO A 84 -27.24 -35.28 0.52
C PRO A 84 -28.26 -34.14 0.51
N THR A 85 -28.21 -33.22 1.47
CA THR A 85 -29.09 -32.04 1.55
C THR A 85 -28.84 -31.05 0.42
N LEU A 86 -27.60 -31.00 -0.11
CA LEU A 86 -27.25 -30.14 -1.24
C LEU A 86 -27.61 -30.77 -2.59
N THR A 87 -27.51 -32.10 -2.70
CA THR A 87 -27.77 -32.84 -3.94
C THR A 87 -29.26 -33.11 -4.18
N ASN A 88 -30.06 -33.22 -3.12
CA ASN A 88 -31.52 -33.43 -3.23
C ASN A 88 -32.23 -32.18 -3.74
N GLU A 89 -33.17 -32.30 -4.68
CA GLU A 89 -33.97 -31.16 -5.18
C GLU A 89 -34.93 -30.64 -4.10
N PRO A 90 -35.09 -29.30 -3.92
CA PRO A 90 -34.63 -28.21 -4.80
C PRO A 90 -33.18 -27.72 -4.60
N GLY A 91 -32.39 -28.38 -3.75
CA GLY A 91 -31.07 -27.93 -3.32
C GLY A 91 -31.14 -26.77 -2.32
N VAL A 92 -29.98 -26.21 -1.97
CA VAL A 92 -29.89 -25.02 -1.09
C VAL A 92 -29.32 -23.85 -1.87
N THR A 93 -30.09 -22.77 -1.98
CA THR A 93 -29.66 -21.49 -2.55
C THR A 93 -29.49 -20.45 -1.45
N VAL A 94 -28.49 -19.59 -1.60
CA VAL A 94 -28.22 -18.47 -0.70
C VAL A 94 -28.19 -17.19 -1.50
N THR A 95 -29.03 -16.22 -1.11
CA THR A 95 -28.99 -14.86 -1.66
C THR A 95 -27.95 -14.04 -0.90
N MET A 96 -27.03 -13.44 -1.63
CA MET A 96 -26.00 -12.54 -1.10
C MET A 96 -26.53 -11.10 -0.96
N ASP A 97 -25.74 -10.22 -0.33
CA ASP A 97 -26.14 -8.82 -0.10
C ASP A 97 -26.21 -7.98 -1.40
N ASP A 98 -25.63 -8.47 -2.49
CA ASP A 98 -25.67 -7.91 -3.84
C ASP A 98 -26.74 -8.56 -4.73
N ASP A 99 -27.72 -9.22 -4.12
CA ASP A 99 -28.81 -9.96 -4.77
C ASP A 99 -28.33 -11.13 -5.66
N GLU A 100 -27.06 -11.57 -5.53
CA GLU A 100 -26.56 -12.76 -6.22
C GLU A 100 -27.11 -14.03 -5.54
N GLU A 101 -27.87 -14.84 -6.28
CA GLU A 101 -28.33 -16.15 -5.83
C GLU A 101 -27.31 -17.24 -6.15
N ILE A 102 -26.82 -17.92 -5.12
CA ILE A 102 -25.78 -18.95 -5.24
C ILE A 102 -26.32 -20.29 -4.79
N LYS A 103 -26.33 -21.25 -5.71
CA LYS A 103 -26.59 -22.65 -5.40
C LYS A 103 -25.36 -23.26 -4.73
N LEU A 104 -25.55 -23.80 -3.53
CA LEU A 104 -24.46 -24.43 -2.77
C LEU A 104 -24.21 -25.85 -3.29
N GLU A 105 -22.95 -26.16 -3.56
CA GLU A 105 -22.51 -27.48 -4.01
C GLU A 105 -21.56 -28.13 -2.98
N PRO A 106 -21.60 -29.46 -2.83
CA PRO A 106 -20.61 -30.19 -2.04
C PRO A 106 -19.17 -29.87 -2.46
N MET A 107 -18.28 -29.59 -1.50
CA MET A 107 -16.87 -29.32 -1.76
C MET A 107 -15.97 -29.99 -0.72
N HIS A 108 -14.78 -30.43 -1.11
CA HIS A 108 -13.80 -30.92 -0.17
C HIS A 108 -12.96 -29.77 0.40
N PHE A 109 -12.64 -29.81 1.71
CA PHE A 109 -11.86 -28.74 2.34
C PHE A 109 -10.47 -28.55 1.71
N TYR A 110 -9.87 -29.63 1.21
CA TYR A 110 -8.55 -29.62 0.55
C TYR A 110 -8.58 -29.24 -0.94
N ASP A 111 -9.75 -28.96 -1.53
CA ASP A 111 -9.85 -28.53 -2.93
C ASP A 111 -9.33 -27.09 -3.14
N LYS A 112 -8.99 -26.40 -2.05
CA LYS A 112 -8.50 -25.02 -2.07
C LYS A 112 -7.18 -24.90 -2.84
N PRO A 113 -7.03 -23.87 -3.68
CA PRO A 113 -5.78 -23.61 -4.37
C PRO A 113 -4.64 -23.33 -3.38
N ASN A 114 -3.41 -23.70 -3.76
CA ASN A 114 -2.24 -23.39 -2.96
C ASN A 114 -1.96 -21.88 -2.99
N VAL A 115 -2.10 -21.22 -1.83
CA VAL A 115 -1.95 -19.76 -1.68
C VAL A 115 -0.65 -19.26 -2.30
N HIS A 116 0.49 -19.83 -1.91
CA HIS A 116 1.80 -19.36 -2.36
C HIS A 116 1.96 -19.47 -3.89
N LYS A 117 1.61 -20.62 -4.47
CA LYS A 117 1.69 -20.82 -5.93
C LYS A 117 0.77 -19.88 -6.69
N SER A 118 -0.48 -19.69 -6.23
CA SER A 118 -1.42 -18.78 -6.88
C SER A 118 -1.00 -17.33 -6.77
N ILE A 119 -0.44 -16.90 -5.64
CA ILE A 119 0.05 -15.53 -5.47
C ILE A 119 1.25 -15.25 -6.38
N LEU A 120 2.19 -16.20 -6.51
CA LEU A 120 3.28 -16.09 -7.49
C LEU A 120 2.75 -16.02 -8.93
N LYS A 121 1.74 -16.85 -9.26
CA LYS A 121 1.10 -16.86 -10.57
C LYS A 121 0.38 -15.53 -10.85
N LEU A 122 -0.36 -14.99 -9.90
CA LEU A 122 -1.02 -13.68 -9.99
C LEU A 122 -0.01 -12.57 -10.31
N VAL A 123 1.10 -12.51 -9.55
CA VAL A 123 2.14 -11.50 -9.79
C VAL A 123 2.73 -11.66 -11.19
N LYS A 124 2.98 -12.90 -11.64
CA LYS A 124 3.51 -13.17 -12.98
C LYS A 124 2.53 -12.76 -14.09
N LEU A 125 1.22 -12.94 -13.90
CA LEU A 125 0.20 -12.56 -14.87
C LEU A 125 0.01 -11.04 -14.98
N LEU A 126 0.25 -10.31 -13.89
CA LEU A 126 0.18 -8.85 -13.87
C LEU A 126 1.51 -8.17 -14.27
N GLU A 127 2.63 -8.88 -14.14
CA GLU A 127 3.96 -8.38 -14.50
C GLU A 127 4.04 -8.05 -16.01
N GLY A 128 4.38 -6.80 -16.33
CA GLY A 128 4.44 -6.31 -17.71
C GLY A 128 3.07 -6.11 -18.39
N ASN A 129 1.97 -6.34 -17.69
CA ASN A 129 0.63 -6.15 -18.23
C ASN A 129 0.22 -4.67 -18.16
N HIS A 130 -0.09 -4.07 -19.31
CA HIS A 130 -0.53 -2.67 -19.40
C HIS A 130 -2.06 -2.51 -19.44
N ASN A 131 -2.83 -3.59 -19.48
CA ASN A 131 -4.30 -3.51 -19.53
C ASN A 131 -4.88 -3.11 -18.17
N ASP A 132 -5.67 -2.04 -18.17
CA ASP A 132 -6.36 -1.55 -16.97
C ASP A 132 -7.35 -2.57 -16.39
N THR A 133 -8.09 -3.30 -17.23
CA THR A 133 -9.12 -4.25 -16.76
C THR A 133 -8.51 -5.35 -15.88
N ASP A 134 -7.35 -5.84 -16.28
CA ASP A 134 -6.63 -6.91 -15.60
C ASP A 134 -6.15 -6.44 -14.21
N TRP A 135 -5.63 -5.22 -14.12
CA TRP A 135 -5.25 -4.63 -12.84
C TRP A 135 -6.44 -4.23 -11.96
N TYR A 136 -7.58 -3.87 -12.54
CA TYR A 136 -8.80 -3.58 -11.78
C TYR A 136 -9.40 -4.80 -11.07
N ASN A 137 -8.97 -6.02 -11.42
CA ASN A 137 -9.29 -7.22 -10.67
C ASN A 137 -8.44 -7.41 -9.40
N LEU A 138 -7.35 -6.64 -9.22
CA LEU A 138 -6.50 -6.73 -8.03
C LEU A 138 -7.24 -6.30 -6.74
N PRO A 139 -7.90 -5.12 -6.65
CA PRO A 139 -8.66 -4.74 -5.46
C PRO A 139 -9.70 -5.78 -5.00
N PRO A 140 -10.62 -6.30 -5.85
CA PRO A 140 -11.58 -7.32 -5.41
C PRO A 140 -10.89 -8.64 -5.02
N PHE A 141 -9.77 -9.00 -5.66
CA PHE A 141 -9.01 -10.19 -5.28
C PHE A 141 -8.41 -10.06 -3.87
N LEU A 142 -7.77 -8.91 -3.58
CA LEU A 142 -7.25 -8.61 -2.24
C LEU A 142 -8.37 -8.54 -1.20
N HIS A 143 -9.53 -8.00 -1.57
CA HIS A 143 -10.71 -8.02 -0.72
C HIS A 143 -11.14 -9.44 -0.35
N GLY A 144 -11.19 -10.34 -1.33
CA GLY A 144 -11.45 -11.76 -1.11
C GLY A 144 -10.47 -12.41 -0.15
N LEU A 145 -9.18 -12.07 -0.23
CA LEU A 145 -8.16 -12.60 0.68
C LEU A 145 -8.39 -12.14 2.13
N VAL A 146 -8.67 -10.85 2.33
CA VAL A 146 -8.96 -10.31 3.66
C VAL A 146 -10.23 -10.93 4.23
N MET A 147 -11.28 -11.06 3.42
CA MET A 147 -12.53 -11.73 3.79
C MET A 147 -12.27 -13.19 4.22
N ALA A 148 -11.43 -13.91 3.47
CA ALA A 148 -11.00 -15.27 3.78
C ALA A 148 -9.98 -15.37 4.93
N LYS A 149 -9.59 -14.23 5.54
CA LYS A 149 -8.58 -14.13 6.60
C LYS A 149 -7.21 -14.71 6.17
N ILE A 150 -6.88 -14.61 4.89
CA ILE A 150 -5.59 -15.03 4.34
C ILE A 150 -4.64 -13.83 4.39
N ASN A 151 -3.65 -13.92 5.30
CA ASN A 151 -2.65 -12.87 5.44
C ASN A 151 -1.48 -13.12 4.49
N LEU A 152 -1.18 -12.14 3.65
CA LEU A 152 -0.01 -12.15 2.78
C LEU A 152 1.21 -11.46 3.44
N PRO A 153 2.43 -11.93 3.14
CA PRO A 153 3.66 -11.32 3.62
C PRO A 153 3.92 -9.95 2.99
N SER A 154 4.67 -9.07 3.67
CA SER A 154 4.95 -7.69 3.19
C SER A 154 5.68 -7.66 1.84
N ASN A 155 6.55 -8.63 1.57
CA ASN A 155 7.27 -8.75 0.30
C ASN A 155 6.33 -8.95 -0.92
N PHE A 156 5.14 -9.53 -0.73
CA PHE A 156 4.13 -9.60 -1.79
C PHE A 156 3.61 -8.20 -2.13
N TYR A 157 3.25 -7.43 -1.11
CA TYR A 157 2.72 -6.07 -1.29
C TYR A 157 3.77 -5.13 -1.89
N GLU A 158 5.02 -5.23 -1.45
CA GLU A 158 6.14 -4.52 -2.08
C GLU A 158 6.27 -4.91 -3.56
N LYS A 159 6.33 -6.22 -3.86
CA LYS A 159 6.53 -6.71 -5.24
C LYS A 159 5.38 -6.30 -6.16
N ILE A 160 4.13 -6.44 -5.74
CA ILE A 160 2.98 -6.06 -6.58
C ILE A 160 2.91 -4.53 -6.76
N THR A 161 3.29 -3.75 -5.75
CA THR A 161 3.37 -2.29 -5.84
C THR A 161 4.45 -1.88 -6.85
N ARG A 162 5.63 -2.50 -6.77
CA ARG A 162 6.70 -2.29 -7.75
C ARG A 162 6.24 -2.59 -9.17
N LYS A 163 5.61 -3.76 -9.39
CA LYS A 163 5.11 -4.15 -10.72
C LYS A 163 4.02 -3.21 -11.24
N ALA A 164 3.13 -2.74 -10.37
CA ALA A 164 2.15 -1.73 -10.75
C ALA A 164 2.82 -0.41 -11.17
N CYS A 165 3.85 0.03 -10.44
CA CYS A 165 4.58 1.26 -10.78
C CYS A 165 5.34 1.16 -12.11
N GLU A 166 5.96 -0.01 -12.40
CA GLU A 166 6.68 -0.27 -13.66
C GLU A 166 5.77 -0.12 -14.90
N VAL A 167 4.48 -0.44 -14.79
CA VAL A 167 3.51 -0.34 -15.91
C VAL A 167 2.54 0.85 -15.79
N GLY A 168 2.76 1.75 -14.83
CA GLY A 168 1.97 2.97 -14.65
C GLY A 168 0.58 2.77 -14.02
N LYS A 169 0.39 1.73 -13.22
CA LYS A 169 -0.87 1.34 -12.55
C LYS A 169 -0.87 1.65 -11.05
N GLU A 170 0.02 2.52 -10.58
CA GLU A 170 0.13 2.89 -9.17
C GLU A 170 -1.16 3.50 -8.57
N ARG A 171 -2.03 4.10 -9.40
CA ARG A 171 -3.35 4.58 -8.96
C ARG A 171 -4.23 3.47 -8.39
N ILE A 172 -4.09 2.25 -8.89
CA ILE A 172 -4.85 1.09 -8.40
C ILE A 172 -4.33 0.67 -7.02
N ILE A 173 -3.01 0.74 -6.80
CA ILE A 173 -2.41 0.50 -5.48
C ILE A 173 -2.84 1.57 -4.47
N LEU A 174 -2.89 2.84 -4.88
CA LEU A 174 -3.41 3.93 -4.03
C LEU A 174 -4.86 3.67 -3.64
N ARG A 175 -5.73 3.28 -4.58
CA ARG A 175 -7.13 2.92 -4.29
C ARG A 175 -7.24 1.74 -3.32
N CYS A 176 -6.33 0.77 -3.39
CA CYS A 176 -6.28 -0.30 -2.40
C CYS A 176 -5.87 0.24 -1.02
N ALA A 177 -4.85 1.11 -0.97
CA ALA A 177 -4.36 1.73 0.25
C ALA A 177 -5.40 2.64 0.91
N GLU A 178 -6.27 3.32 0.15
CA GLU A 178 -7.42 4.09 0.67
C GLU A 178 -8.40 3.23 1.47
N LYS A 179 -8.43 1.92 1.18
CA LYS A 179 -9.33 0.95 1.83
C LYS A 179 -8.54 -0.19 2.46
N PRO A 180 -7.69 0.10 3.47
CA PRO A 180 -6.76 -0.87 4.04
C PRO A 180 -7.48 -2.00 4.78
N ALA A 181 -8.67 -1.73 5.34
CA ALA A 181 -9.50 -2.73 6.00
C ALA A 181 -10.16 -3.70 5.00
N GLU A 182 -10.42 -3.27 3.76
CA GLU A 182 -10.99 -4.11 2.72
C GLU A 182 -9.89 -4.89 2.00
N THR A 183 -8.79 -4.24 1.61
CA THR A 183 -7.76 -4.86 0.73
C THR A 183 -6.52 -5.37 1.46
N GLY A 184 -6.33 -4.97 2.72
CA GLY A 184 -5.12 -5.30 3.49
C GLY A 184 -3.87 -4.54 3.07
N VAL A 185 -3.94 -3.67 2.06
CA VAL A 185 -2.82 -2.81 1.62
C VAL A 185 -2.67 -1.65 2.60
N LYS A 186 -1.49 -1.54 3.21
CA LYS A 186 -1.13 -0.40 4.05
C LYS A 186 0.24 0.12 3.63
N LEU A 187 0.40 1.45 3.70
CA LEU A 187 1.68 2.10 3.42
C LEU A 187 2.77 1.78 4.47
N SER A 188 2.36 1.41 5.69
CA SER A 188 3.27 0.91 6.75
C SER A 188 3.86 -0.46 6.46
N ARG A 189 3.33 -1.22 5.48
CA ARG A 189 3.97 -2.47 5.09
C ARG A 189 5.31 -2.16 4.46
N GLN A 190 6.34 -2.89 4.90
CA GLN A 190 7.69 -2.73 4.39
C GLN A 190 7.72 -2.73 2.87
N GLY A 191 8.33 -1.69 2.30
CA GLY A 191 8.53 -1.53 0.86
C GLY A 191 7.39 -0.89 0.09
N VAL A 192 6.14 -0.87 0.59
CA VAL A 192 4.99 -0.36 -0.19
C VAL A 192 5.10 1.14 -0.47
N ALA A 193 5.25 1.96 0.58
CA ALA A 193 5.40 3.41 0.41
C ALA A 193 6.66 3.75 -0.42
N ARG A 194 7.78 3.06 -0.15
CA ARG A 194 9.03 3.22 -0.90
C ARG A 194 8.82 2.98 -2.40
N GLU A 195 8.19 1.87 -2.78
CA GLU A 195 7.98 1.52 -4.19
C GLU A 195 7.01 2.48 -4.90
N LEU A 196 5.99 2.98 -4.20
CA LEU A 196 5.14 4.06 -4.73
C LEU A 196 5.94 5.33 -5.02
N MET A 197 6.77 5.76 -4.06
CA MET A 197 7.61 6.94 -4.22
C MET A 197 8.62 6.76 -5.35
N LEU A 198 9.26 5.59 -5.46
CA LEU A 198 10.11 5.25 -6.60
C LEU A 198 9.36 5.28 -7.94
N GLY A 199 8.09 4.86 -7.96
CA GLY A 199 7.23 4.98 -9.14
C GLY A 199 7.00 6.44 -9.56
N PHE A 200 6.78 7.34 -8.60
CA PHE A 200 6.63 8.78 -8.87
C PHE A 200 7.94 9.42 -9.33
N HIS A 201 9.07 9.05 -8.72
CA HIS A 201 10.41 9.42 -9.17
C HIS A 201 10.62 9.05 -10.64
N ASN A 202 10.47 7.76 -10.99
CA ASN A 202 10.70 7.26 -12.35
C ASN A 202 9.82 7.98 -13.39
N ARG A 203 8.59 8.32 -13.01
CA ARG A 203 7.68 9.09 -13.86
C ARG A 203 8.17 10.51 -14.09
N ALA A 204 8.58 11.19 -13.02
CA ALA A 204 9.15 12.53 -13.12
C ALA A 204 10.44 12.52 -13.96
N VAL A 205 11.33 11.54 -13.75
CA VAL A 205 12.54 11.34 -14.57
C VAL A 205 12.19 11.14 -16.05
N SER A 206 11.22 10.27 -16.37
CA SER A 206 10.76 10.04 -17.74
C SER A 206 10.22 11.31 -18.41
N ALA A 207 9.61 12.20 -17.61
CA ALA A 207 9.13 13.51 -18.04
C ALA A 207 10.18 14.63 -17.91
N LYS A 208 11.45 14.30 -17.64
CA LYS A 208 12.57 15.24 -17.42
C LYS A 208 12.26 16.30 -16.34
N PHE A 209 11.47 15.91 -15.35
CA PHE A 209 10.97 16.76 -14.28
C PHE A 209 10.19 17.98 -14.80
N GLN A 210 9.40 17.83 -15.86
CA GLN A 210 8.63 18.94 -16.45
C GLN A 210 7.17 18.57 -16.75
N GLY A 211 6.33 19.58 -16.92
CA GLY A 211 4.97 19.45 -17.45
C GLY A 211 3.98 18.76 -16.51
N GLY A 212 2.88 18.27 -17.10
CA GLY A 212 1.77 17.69 -16.35
C GLY A 212 2.12 16.41 -15.57
N GLU A 213 3.11 15.64 -16.03
CA GLU A 213 3.56 14.43 -15.35
C GLU A 213 4.32 14.75 -14.05
N LEU A 214 5.12 15.81 -14.01
CA LEU A 214 5.72 16.31 -12.76
C LEU A 214 4.63 16.71 -11.76
N GLU A 215 3.63 17.48 -12.19
CA GLU A 215 2.54 17.91 -11.32
C GLU A 215 1.70 16.74 -10.80
N ALA A 216 1.42 15.75 -11.66
CA ALA A 216 0.71 14.55 -11.28
C ALA A 216 1.52 13.69 -10.29
N ALA A 217 2.82 13.50 -10.53
CA ALA A 217 3.71 12.77 -9.64
C ALA A 217 3.82 13.46 -8.27
N SER A 218 4.06 14.78 -8.26
CA SER A 218 4.14 15.61 -7.05
C SER A 218 2.84 15.53 -6.23
N ARG A 219 1.67 15.71 -6.86
CA ARG A 219 0.37 15.63 -6.17
C ARG A 219 0.13 14.25 -5.54
N ARG A 220 0.52 13.17 -6.23
CA ARG A 220 0.37 11.80 -5.71
C ARG A 220 1.36 11.51 -4.58
N ALA A 221 2.60 11.99 -4.68
CA ALA A 221 3.58 11.90 -3.62
C ALA A 221 3.12 12.62 -2.35
N GLU A 222 2.58 13.84 -2.49
CA GLU A 222 1.97 14.58 -1.37
C GLU A 222 0.73 13.87 -0.81
N TYR A 223 -0.06 13.20 -1.65
CA TYR A 223 -1.19 12.39 -1.19
C TYR A 223 -0.71 11.20 -0.35
N VAL A 224 0.31 10.47 -0.79
CA VAL A 224 0.94 9.39 -0.02
C VAL A 224 1.51 9.92 1.30
N ALA A 225 2.20 11.07 1.29
CA ALA A 225 2.74 11.68 2.50
C ALA A 225 1.64 12.01 3.52
N ARG A 226 0.49 12.53 3.07
CA ARG A 226 -0.68 12.76 3.95
C ARG A 226 -1.24 11.46 4.51
N MET A 227 -1.40 10.43 3.67
CA MET A 227 -1.87 9.12 4.12
C MET A 227 -0.94 8.51 5.18
N LEU A 228 0.37 8.73 5.10
CA LEU A 228 1.34 8.22 6.09
C LEU A 228 1.14 8.80 7.50
N GLU A 229 0.54 9.98 7.62
CA GLU A 229 0.20 10.57 8.91
C GLU A 229 -1.06 9.93 9.54
N ASP A 230 -1.88 9.23 8.75
CA ASP A 230 -3.04 8.51 9.28
C ASP A 230 -2.60 7.32 10.14
N GLU A 231 -3.35 7.09 11.23
CA GLU A 231 -3.04 6.01 12.18
C GLU A 231 -2.98 4.63 11.54
N VAL A 232 -3.75 4.42 10.46
CA VAL A 232 -3.85 3.14 9.74
C VAL A 232 -2.60 2.83 8.91
N HIS A 233 -1.81 3.86 8.56
CA HIS A 233 -0.72 3.77 7.60
C HIS A 233 0.65 4.11 8.16
N GLY A 234 0.76 4.73 9.33
CA GLY A 234 2.05 5.06 9.94
C GLY A 234 1.98 5.96 11.16
N GLY A 235 0.90 6.75 11.31
CA GLY A 235 0.72 7.67 12.44
C GLY A 235 0.49 6.99 13.79
N GLY A 236 0.07 5.72 13.79
CA GLY A 236 -0.30 4.96 14.98
C GLY A 236 0.77 3.98 15.46
N LYS A 237 0.37 3.08 16.37
CA LYS A 237 1.23 1.99 16.84
C LYS A 237 1.45 0.97 15.71
N LEU A 238 2.69 0.82 15.27
CA LEU A 238 3.07 -0.17 14.27
C LEU A 238 2.92 -1.60 14.80
N THR A 239 2.46 -2.49 13.94
CA THR A 239 2.37 -3.93 14.21
C THR A 239 3.60 -4.69 13.72
N LYS A 240 3.70 -5.99 14.04
CA LYS A 240 4.86 -6.81 13.65
C LYS A 240 5.00 -6.88 12.14
N GLY A 241 6.15 -6.43 11.62
CA GLY A 241 6.45 -6.41 10.18
C GLY A 241 6.02 -5.13 9.44
N GLU A 242 5.48 -4.15 10.18
CA GLU A 242 5.25 -2.79 9.69
C GLU A 242 6.44 -1.88 10.04
N VAL A 243 6.67 -0.86 9.22
CA VAL A 243 7.74 0.14 9.34
C VAL A 243 7.17 1.55 9.26
N ASP A 244 7.83 2.51 9.92
CA ASP A 244 7.48 3.92 9.75
C ASP A 244 8.09 4.45 8.45
N ALA A 245 7.29 4.45 7.37
CA ALA A 245 7.75 4.91 6.07
C ALA A 245 8.09 6.42 6.04
N ARG A 246 7.68 7.22 7.03
CA ARG A 246 8.07 8.64 7.13
C ARG A 246 9.55 8.80 7.47
N LYS A 247 10.17 7.75 8.04
CA LYS A 247 11.60 7.67 8.35
C LYS A 247 12.40 7.01 7.23
N ASP A 248 11.77 6.66 6.11
CA ASP A 248 12.47 6.10 4.97
C ASP A 248 13.14 7.23 4.16
N PRO A 249 14.49 7.21 4.00
CA PRO A 249 15.20 8.24 3.23
C PRO A 249 14.71 8.39 1.80
N VAL A 250 14.26 7.30 1.16
CA VAL A 250 13.76 7.35 -0.23
C VAL A 250 12.44 8.11 -0.29
N VAL A 251 11.56 7.93 0.70
CA VAL A 251 10.28 8.65 0.76
C VAL A 251 10.52 10.15 0.88
N LEU A 252 11.43 10.57 1.77
CA LEU A 252 11.77 11.99 1.91
C LEU A 252 12.54 12.55 0.70
N ALA A 253 13.45 11.78 0.12
CA ALA A 253 14.19 12.19 -1.08
C ALA A 253 13.26 12.47 -2.26
N VAL A 254 12.27 11.59 -2.50
CA VAL A 254 11.29 11.80 -3.57
C VAL A 254 10.37 13.00 -3.28
N LEU A 255 10.01 13.26 -2.02
CA LEU A 255 9.29 14.50 -1.69
C LEU A 255 10.14 15.74 -1.95
N LEU A 256 11.41 15.70 -1.55
CA LEU A 256 12.36 16.79 -1.76
C LEU A 256 12.60 17.07 -3.24
N GLU A 257 12.88 16.04 -4.05
CA GLU A 257 13.18 16.20 -5.48
C GLU A 257 11.98 16.77 -6.24
N LEU A 258 10.76 16.30 -5.95
CA LEU A 258 9.56 16.73 -6.66
C LEU A 258 9.17 18.16 -6.24
N ALA A 259 9.29 18.48 -4.95
CA ALA A 259 9.08 19.84 -4.46
C ALA A 259 10.10 20.83 -5.05
N ALA A 260 11.38 20.43 -5.10
CA ALA A 260 12.44 21.27 -5.63
C ALA A 260 12.33 21.47 -7.14
N ALA A 261 12.05 20.40 -7.90
CA ALA A 261 11.79 20.48 -9.34
C ALA A 261 10.60 21.42 -9.62
N LYS A 262 9.50 21.29 -8.87
CA LYS A 262 8.35 22.17 -9.01
C LYS A 262 8.69 23.64 -8.68
N ALA A 263 9.48 23.89 -7.64
CA ALA A 263 9.93 25.25 -7.32
C ALA A 263 10.75 25.87 -8.46
N VAL A 264 11.62 25.10 -9.12
CA VAL A 264 12.40 25.55 -10.27
C VAL A 264 11.49 25.92 -11.46
N TYR A 265 10.52 25.07 -11.82
CA TYR A 265 9.72 25.30 -13.02
C TYR A 265 8.49 26.20 -12.84
N ALA A 266 7.83 26.13 -11.67
CA ALA A 266 6.58 26.86 -11.43
C ALA A 266 6.77 28.13 -10.60
N HIS A 267 7.84 28.23 -9.81
CA HIS A 267 8.02 29.30 -8.81
C HIS A 267 9.33 30.08 -8.98
N GLY A 268 9.97 30.00 -10.15
CA GLY A 268 11.17 30.77 -10.46
C GLY A 268 12.35 30.48 -9.54
N SER A 269 12.52 29.22 -9.13
CA SER A 269 13.58 28.74 -8.22
C SER A 269 13.48 29.27 -6.78
N GLN A 270 12.28 29.67 -6.34
CA GLN A 270 12.01 30.08 -4.96
C GLN A 270 11.24 29.01 -4.18
N ASP A 271 11.67 28.74 -2.94
CA ASP A 271 10.96 27.87 -2.00
C ASP A 271 9.83 28.64 -1.29
N GLN A 272 8.75 28.95 -2.02
CA GLN A 272 7.66 29.81 -1.54
C GLN A 272 6.95 29.25 -0.28
N GLU A 273 6.92 27.93 -0.11
CA GLU A 273 6.23 27.26 1.00
C GLU A 273 7.19 26.71 2.07
N GLY A 274 8.51 26.93 1.93
CA GLY A 274 9.53 26.36 2.83
C GLY A 274 9.62 24.83 2.81
N LYS A 275 8.97 24.18 1.84
CA LYS A 275 8.85 22.72 1.74
C LYS A 275 10.20 22.09 1.43
N VAL A 276 10.98 22.71 0.54
CA VAL A 276 12.28 22.18 0.12
C VAL A 276 13.24 22.21 1.30
N ALA A 277 13.35 23.34 2.00
CA ALA A 277 14.19 23.45 3.19
C ALA A 277 13.78 22.45 4.28
N ASN A 278 12.48 22.24 4.51
CA ASN A 278 11.95 21.29 5.49
C ASN A 278 12.33 19.84 5.14
N TYR A 279 12.06 19.39 3.91
CA TYR A 279 12.40 18.04 3.49
C TYR A 279 13.91 17.79 3.45
N ALA A 280 14.71 18.76 2.98
CA ALA A 280 16.16 18.69 3.03
C ALA A 280 16.67 18.53 4.47
N THR A 281 16.10 19.29 5.41
CA THR A 281 16.48 19.21 6.83
C THR A 281 16.18 17.82 7.35
N LYS A 282 14.97 17.32 7.13
CA LYS A 282 14.58 15.97 7.57
C LYS A 282 15.45 14.88 6.95
N LEU A 283 15.79 14.99 5.68
CA LEU A 283 16.63 14.03 4.97
C LEU A 283 18.04 13.96 5.58
N LEU A 284 18.68 15.09 5.87
CA LEU A 284 20.01 15.15 6.52
C LEU A 284 20.02 14.60 7.95
N HIS A 285 18.88 14.67 8.66
CA HIS A 285 18.75 14.05 9.98
C HIS A 285 18.59 12.53 9.92
N LEU A 286 18.27 11.97 8.75
CA LEU A 286 18.34 10.54 8.54
C LEU A 286 19.78 10.14 8.21
N ASP A 287 20.28 9.12 8.89
CA ASP A 287 21.63 8.61 8.65
C ASP A 287 21.68 7.83 7.32
N SER A 288 21.77 8.57 6.22
CA SER A 288 21.97 8.03 4.87
C SER A 288 23.36 7.40 4.69
N LYS A 289 24.33 7.71 5.59
CA LYS A 289 25.70 7.20 5.52
C LYS A 289 25.74 5.71 5.74
N SER A 290 24.87 5.19 6.61
CA SER A 290 24.65 3.75 6.77
C SER A 290 24.26 3.04 5.46
N LEU A 291 23.58 3.72 4.53
CA LEU A 291 23.13 3.13 3.27
C LEU A 291 24.24 2.96 2.23
N HIS A 292 25.32 3.74 2.34
CA HIS A 292 26.43 3.68 1.40
C HIS A 292 27.78 3.30 2.03
N SER A 293 27.85 3.23 3.36
CA SER A 293 28.96 2.62 4.06
C SER A 293 29.02 1.14 3.72
N GLN A 294 30.19 0.65 3.29
CA GLN A 294 30.46 -0.77 3.00
C GLN A 294 29.79 -1.36 1.75
N LEU A 295 29.20 -0.55 0.84
CA LEU A 295 28.62 -1.06 -0.41
C LEU A 295 29.60 -1.87 -1.25
N GLU A 296 30.88 -1.49 -1.24
CA GLU A 296 31.94 -2.17 -2.00
C GLU A 296 32.17 -3.61 -1.53
N GLN A 297 31.84 -3.91 -0.27
CA GLN A 297 31.98 -5.23 0.36
C GLN A 297 30.74 -6.11 0.17
N GLN A 298 29.64 -5.54 -0.34
CA GLN A 298 28.37 -6.23 -0.53
C GLN A 298 28.31 -7.02 -1.84
N THR A 299 27.38 -7.97 -1.90
CA THR A 299 27.09 -8.73 -3.12
C THR A 299 26.50 -7.84 -4.21
N GLU A 300 26.59 -8.27 -5.47
CA GLU A 300 26.00 -7.52 -6.60
C GLU A 300 24.51 -7.24 -6.42
N ALA A 301 23.75 -8.22 -5.90
CA ALA A 301 22.32 -8.06 -5.67
C ALA A 301 22.02 -7.00 -4.61
N GLU A 302 22.82 -6.95 -3.54
CA GLU A 302 22.73 -5.95 -2.47
C GLU A 302 23.14 -4.56 -2.98
N GLN A 303 24.23 -4.48 -3.75
CA GLN A 303 24.66 -3.25 -4.42
C GLN A 303 23.56 -2.69 -5.33
N ASN A 304 22.96 -3.54 -6.16
CA ASN A 304 21.82 -3.15 -7.02
C ASN A 304 20.62 -2.68 -6.19
N TYR A 305 20.28 -3.38 -5.10
CA TYR A 305 19.18 -2.98 -4.23
C TYR A 305 19.42 -1.64 -3.54
N ALA A 306 20.63 -1.42 -3.01
CA ALA A 306 21.01 -0.17 -2.36
C ALA A 306 21.04 0.99 -3.36
N LEU A 307 21.57 0.77 -4.57
CA LEU A 307 21.66 1.81 -5.59
C LEU A 307 20.26 2.32 -6.01
N VAL A 308 19.25 1.45 -6.10
CA VAL A 308 17.84 1.88 -6.33
C VAL A 308 17.37 2.91 -5.29
N ALA A 309 17.85 2.83 -4.05
CA ALA A 309 17.52 3.78 -3.00
C ALA A 309 18.37 5.05 -3.06
N LEU A 310 19.65 4.93 -3.41
CA LEU A 310 20.61 6.04 -3.40
C LEU A 310 20.40 7.02 -4.56
N LEU A 311 19.90 6.56 -5.71
CA LEU A 311 19.70 7.40 -6.90
C LEU A 311 18.70 8.55 -6.64
N PRO A 312 17.48 8.31 -6.13
CA PRO A 312 16.58 9.41 -5.76
C PRO A 312 17.17 10.32 -4.67
N ILE A 313 17.92 9.77 -3.71
CA ILE A 313 18.56 10.56 -2.65
C ILE A 313 19.56 11.55 -3.26
N LYS A 314 20.47 11.07 -4.12
CA LYS A 314 21.43 11.89 -4.86
C LYS A 314 20.72 12.97 -5.68
N ASN A 315 19.76 12.56 -6.51
CA ASN A 315 19.00 13.48 -7.38
C ASN A 315 18.25 14.54 -6.56
N SER A 316 17.68 14.18 -5.40
CA SER A 316 16.98 15.13 -4.54
C SER A 316 17.89 16.24 -4.00
N MET A 317 19.14 15.92 -3.66
CA MET A 317 20.13 16.89 -3.20
C MET A 317 20.54 17.82 -4.35
N GLU A 318 20.72 17.29 -5.57
CA GLU A 318 21.02 18.09 -6.75
C GLU A 318 19.91 19.09 -7.08
N TRP A 319 18.65 18.67 -7.01
CA TRP A 319 17.51 19.55 -7.21
C TRP A 319 17.39 20.60 -6.10
N ALA A 320 17.57 20.22 -4.84
CA ALA A 320 17.51 21.15 -3.72
C ALA A 320 18.56 22.26 -3.82
N LEU A 321 19.77 21.94 -4.29
CA LEU A 321 20.86 22.90 -4.47
C LEU A 321 20.66 23.87 -5.64
N LYS A 322 19.65 23.67 -6.51
CA LYS A 322 19.27 24.65 -7.54
C LYS A 322 18.48 25.83 -6.97
N ILE A 323 17.98 25.71 -5.74
CA ILE A 323 17.19 26.76 -5.08
C ILE A 323 18.12 27.63 -4.25
N GLU A 324 18.15 28.93 -4.55
CA GLU A 324 19.12 29.87 -3.97
C GLU A 324 19.01 29.97 -2.44
N SER A 325 17.78 29.97 -1.91
CA SER A 325 17.55 30.04 -0.45
C SER A 325 18.13 28.84 0.30
N VAL A 326 18.12 27.66 -0.32
CA VAL A 326 18.69 26.42 0.25
C VAL A 326 20.20 26.39 0.05
N LYS A 327 20.66 26.69 -1.17
CA LYS A 327 22.09 26.68 -1.54
C LYS A 327 22.93 27.60 -0.66
N ASN A 328 22.43 28.79 -0.36
CA ASN A 328 23.16 29.81 0.39
C ASN A 328 23.09 29.61 1.92
N ALA A 329 22.17 28.78 2.40
CA ALA A 329 22.03 28.46 3.81
C ALA A 329 23.04 27.40 4.27
N GLU A 330 23.22 27.25 5.59
CA GLU A 330 24.14 26.25 6.17
C GLU A 330 23.76 24.82 5.75
N ILE A 331 22.46 24.57 5.58
CA ILE A 331 21.96 23.30 5.07
C ILE A 331 22.45 22.99 3.65
N GLY A 332 22.61 24.01 2.80
CA GLY A 332 23.15 23.86 1.45
C GLY A 332 24.59 23.33 1.47
N LYS A 333 25.42 23.80 2.41
CA LYS A 333 26.79 23.29 2.57
C LYS A 333 26.81 21.82 3.00
N GLN A 334 25.92 21.44 3.91
CA GLN A 334 25.79 20.05 4.37
C GLN A 334 25.34 19.13 3.23
N LEU A 335 24.30 19.54 2.48
CA LEU A 335 23.84 18.82 1.29
C LEU A 335 24.96 18.68 0.25
N GLN A 336 25.75 19.73 0.01
CA GLN A 336 26.84 19.68 -0.97
C GLN A 336 27.96 18.72 -0.55
N ALA A 337 28.31 18.69 0.74
CA ALA A 337 29.28 17.74 1.28
C ALA A 337 28.80 16.29 1.15
N GLU A 338 27.54 16.03 1.51
CA GLU A 338 26.94 14.69 1.40
C GLU A 338 26.77 14.24 -0.05
N LEU A 339 26.31 15.13 -0.93
CA LEU A 339 26.18 14.87 -2.37
C LEU A 339 27.52 14.50 -3.00
N SER A 340 28.62 15.14 -2.58
CA SER A 340 29.96 14.83 -3.10
C SER A 340 30.39 13.41 -2.73
N SER A 341 30.20 13.03 -1.46
CA SER A 341 30.47 11.67 -0.97
C SER A 341 29.60 10.63 -1.69
N LEU A 342 28.29 10.90 -1.78
CA LEU A 342 27.32 10.00 -2.37
C LEU A 342 27.56 9.81 -3.88
N SER A 343 27.92 10.88 -4.60
CA SER A 343 28.21 10.82 -6.04
C SER A 343 29.40 9.92 -6.35
N MET A 344 30.44 9.93 -5.51
CA MET A 344 31.58 9.04 -5.66
C MET A 344 31.17 7.58 -5.44
N ALA A 345 30.42 7.30 -4.36
CA ALA A 345 29.95 5.96 -4.03
C ALA A 345 29.00 5.39 -5.09
N VAL A 346 28.10 6.21 -5.63
CA VAL A 346 27.19 5.81 -6.73
C VAL A 346 27.98 5.43 -7.98
N LYS A 347 28.95 6.27 -8.41
CA LYS A 347 29.76 5.99 -9.60
C LYS A 347 30.60 4.72 -9.46
N SER A 348 31.28 4.53 -8.33
CA SER A 348 32.08 3.31 -8.09
C SER A 348 31.20 2.06 -8.06
N THR A 349 30.01 2.15 -7.45
CA THR A 349 29.07 1.03 -7.38
C THR A 349 28.49 0.69 -8.75
N VAL A 350 28.10 1.68 -9.56
CA VAL A 350 27.61 1.46 -10.94
C VAL A 350 28.66 0.74 -11.77
N GLN A 351 29.93 1.18 -11.71
CA GLN A 351 31.02 0.54 -12.41
C GLN A 351 31.20 -0.91 -11.96
N SER A 352 31.22 -1.17 -10.64
CA SER A 352 31.35 -2.52 -10.09
C SER A 352 30.20 -3.45 -10.52
N ILE A 353 28.96 -2.95 -10.55
CA ILE A 353 27.81 -3.76 -11.01
C ILE A 353 27.95 -4.06 -12.50
N ARG A 354 28.28 -3.07 -13.34
CA ARG A 354 28.45 -3.27 -14.80
C ARG A 354 29.55 -4.30 -15.10
N GLU A 355 30.68 -4.24 -14.38
CA GLU A 355 31.77 -5.22 -14.52
C GLU A 355 31.34 -6.65 -14.13
N LYS A 356 30.54 -6.80 -13.07
CA LYS A 356 30.08 -8.12 -12.59
C LYS A 356 28.96 -8.72 -13.45
N VAL A 357 28.07 -7.88 -14.00
CA VAL A 357 26.80 -8.32 -14.61
C VAL A 357 26.86 -8.30 -16.15
N GLY A 358 27.76 -7.50 -16.74
CA GLY A 358 27.81 -7.27 -18.18
C GLY A 358 26.52 -6.61 -18.68
N ASP A 359 25.95 -7.14 -19.75
CA ASP A 359 24.78 -6.55 -20.44
C ASP A 359 23.41 -6.90 -19.83
N LYS A 360 23.36 -7.64 -18.71
CA LYS A 360 22.05 -8.02 -18.15
C LYS A 360 21.39 -6.79 -17.51
N PRO A 361 20.10 -6.53 -17.80
CA PRO A 361 19.40 -5.38 -17.24
C PRO A 361 19.30 -5.51 -15.72
N ARG A 362 19.70 -4.45 -15.03
CA ARG A 362 19.53 -4.26 -13.59
C ARG A 362 18.70 -3.02 -13.36
N ARG A 363 17.77 -3.10 -12.42
CA ARG A 363 16.86 -1.98 -12.11
C ARG A 363 17.65 -0.72 -11.77
N SER A 364 18.71 -0.84 -10.96
CA SER A 364 19.54 0.30 -10.59
C SER A 364 20.24 0.93 -11.79
N LEU A 365 20.76 0.12 -12.71
CA LEU A 365 21.43 0.60 -13.92
C LEU A 365 20.43 1.30 -14.85
N ILE A 366 19.24 0.73 -15.04
CA ILE A 366 18.17 1.37 -15.83
C ILE A 366 17.81 2.74 -15.24
N MET A 367 17.64 2.82 -13.92
CA MET A 367 17.34 4.09 -13.25
C MET A 367 18.48 5.09 -13.37
N TYR A 368 19.73 4.65 -13.24
CA TYR A 368 20.91 5.50 -13.40
C TYR A 368 20.99 6.05 -14.83
N ASP A 369 20.84 5.19 -15.83
CA ASP A 369 20.90 5.57 -17.25
C ASP A 369 19.78 6.56 -17.64
N GLN A 370 18.59 6.41 -17.03
CA GLN A 370 17.45 7.32 -17.23
C GLN A 370 17.69 8.75 -16.69
N LEU A 371 18.53 8.90 -15.67
CA LEU A 371 18.91 10.22 -15.14
C LEU A 371 19.90 10.95 -16.06
N GLY A 372 20.50 10.26 -17.04
CA GLY A 372 21.40 10.85 -18.03
C GLY A 372 22.80 11.18 -17.49
N GLU A 373 23.28 10.38 -16.52
CA GLU A 373 24.57 10.57 -15.82
C GLU A 373 25.75 9.78 -16.38
#